data_AF-A0A7X2TYJ7-F1
#
_entry.id   AF-A0A7X2TYJ7-F1
#
_cell.length_a   1.000
_cell.length_b   1.000
_cell.length_c   1.000
_cell.angle_alpha   90.00
_cell.angle_beta   90.00
_cell.angle_gamma   90.00
#
_symmetry.space_group_name_H-M   'P 1'
#
loop_
_entity.id
_entity.type
_entity.pdbx_description
1 polymer ?
#
loop_
_entity_poly.entity_id
_entity_poly.type
_entity_poly.pdbx_seq_one_letter_code
_entity_poly.pdbx_strand_id
1 'polypeptide(L)'
;MKKYAIAAAVAVLFIAGSLMGQLSQSGGAGASVTATQSGTWTMQPGNTANTTPWLFTMSQGGNAAQVSAGGALKIDGSAVTQPVSGTVTMAPKTACGTTAYDSGMVALPTTSTAVTATATCVNSVIFVNITGATQTVTMTDNQGTPVTYLASFQIPANSTLVYGLDFAKMASGVKWSATNATSVNAQIVGMQ
;
A
#
# COMPACT_ATOMS: atom_id res chain seq x y z
N MET A 1 2.43 -50.43 90.61
CA MET A 1 3.33 -50.32 89.44
C MET A 1 2.63 -50.09 88.09
N LYS A 2 1.43 -50.66 87.82
CA LYS A 2 0.73 -50.47 86.52
C LYS A 2 0.23 -49.05 86.20
N LYS A 3 -0.07 -48.21 87.20
CA LYS A 3 -0.64 -46.85 86.98
C LYS A 3 0.38 -45.83 86.45
N TYR A 4 1.66 -46.00 86.75
CA TYR A 4 2.72 -45.07 86.31
C TYR A 4 3.24 -45.37 84.90
N ALA A 5 3.06 -46.60 84.41
CA ALA A 5 3.45 -46.99 83.05
C ALA A 5 2.60 -46.30 81.97
N ILE A 6 1.31 -46.06 82.25
CA ILE A 6 0.40 -45.40 81.30
C ILE A 6 0.72 -43.90 81.20
N ALA A 7 0.99 -43.24 82.31
CA ALA A 7 1.35 -41.82 82.32
C ALA A 7 2.69 -41.55 81.60
N ALA A 8 3.68 -42.43 81.78
CA ALA A 8 4.96 -42.33 81.07
C ALA A 8 4.81 -42.56 79.55
N ALA A 9 3.98 -43.51 79.14
CA ALA A 9 3.73 -43.78 77.72
C ALA A 9 3.02 -42.61 77.00
N VAL A 10 2.08 -41.94 77.68
CA VAL A 10 1.39 -40.76 77.12
C VAL A 10 2.33 -39.55 77.04
N ALA A 11 3.18 -39.32 78.05
CA ALA A 11 4.16 -38.23 78.03
C ALA A 11 5.22 -38.40 76.92
N VAL A 12 5.70 -39.62 76.67
CA VAL A 12 6.67 -39.91 75.60
C VAL A 12 6.06 -39.69 74.21
N LEU A 13 4.76 -39.93 74.03
CA LEU A 13 4.07 -39.73 72.75
C LEU A 13 3.93 -38.23 72.38
N PHE A 14 3.83 -37.34 73.38
CA PHE A 14 3.78 -35.89 73.16
C PHE A 14 5.16 -35.24 72.93
N ILE A 15 6.24 -35.87 73.37
CA ILE A 15 7.60 -35.30 73.30
C ILE A 15 8.33 -35.73 72.01
N ALA A 16 7.98 -36.88 71.41
CA ALA A 16 8.71 -37.46 70.28
C ALA A 16 8.10 -37.20 68.89
N GLY A 17 6.89 -36.65 68.80
CA GLY A 17 6.26 -36.32 67.53
C GLY A 17 6.18 -34.82 67.34
N SER A 18 6.98 -34.25 66.44
CA SER A 18 6.68 -32.92 65.89
C SER A 18 5.22 -32.94 65.42
N LEU A 19 4.38 -32.06 65.98
CA LEU A 19 3.06 -31.75 65.42
C LEU A 19 3.31 -31.15 64.03
N MET A 20 3.54 -32.02 63.05
CA MET A 20 3.31 -31.66 61.67
C MET A 20 1.82 -31.42 61.62
N GLY A 21 1.42 -30.15 61.53
CA GLY A 21 0.05 -29.79 61.20
C GLY A 21 -0.25 -30.38 59.83
N GLN A 22 -0.68 -31.65 59.82
CA GLN A 22 -1.18 -32.26 58.62
C GLN A 22 -2.50 -31.54 58.34
N LEU A 23 -2.54 -30.79 57.24
CA LEU A 23 -3.79 -30.26 56.73
C LEU A 23 -4.70 -31.46 56.49
N SER A 24 -5.65 -31.67 57.40
CA SER A 24 -6.65 -32.74 57.30
C SER A 24 -7.61 -32.37 56.18
N GLN A 25 -7.23 -32.65 54.95
CA GLN A 25 -8.10 -32.53 53.80
C GLN A 25 -9.10 -33.67 53.87
N SER A 26 -10.32 -33.39 54.35
CA SER A 26 -11.36 -34.37 54.67
C SER A 26 -12.06 -34.96 53.42
N GLY A 27 -11.32 -35.19 52.35
CA GLY A 27 -11.83 -35.83 51.15
C GLY A 27 -11.64 -37.34 51.21
N GLY A 28 -12.71 -38.12 51.41
CA GLY A 28 -12.68 -39.55 51.15
C GLY A 28 -12.42 -39.86 49.66
N ALA A 29 -12.13 -41.11 49.32
CA ALA A 29 -11.96 -41.52 47.93
C ALA A 29 -13.18 -41.09 47.09
N GLY A 30 -12.96 -40.23 46.08
CA GLY A 30 -14.02 -39.64 45.25
C GLY A 30 -14.48 -38.23 45.65
N ALA A 31 -13.92 -37.63 46.70
CA ALA A 31 -14.20 -36.24 47.05
C ALA A 31 -13.56 -35.26 46.05
N SER A 32 -14.37 -34.35 45.49
CA SER A 32 -13.89 -33.23 44.68
C SER A 32 -13.33 -32.13 45.58
N VAL A 33 -12.02 -31.89 45.48
CA VAL A 33 -11.37 -30.74 46.13
C VAL A 33 -11.56 -29.52 45.24
N THR A 34 -12.25 -28.50 45.74
CA THR A 34 -12.36 -27.21 45.06
C THR A 34 -11.08 -26.41 45.27
N ALA A 35 -10.18 -26.40 44.29
CA ALA A 35 -9.06 -25.47 44.26
C ALA A 35 -9.53 -24.14 43.64
N THR A 36 -9.55 -23.06 44.41
CA THR A 36 -9.78 -21.72 43.87
C THR A 36 -8.53 -21.27 43.14
N GLN A 37 -8.63 -21.24 41.82
CA GLN A 37 -7.58 -20.79 40.93
C GLN A 37 -7.67 -19.26 40.79
N SER A 38 -6.76 -18.51 41.42
CA SER A 38 -6.70 -17.05 41.32
C SER A 38 -5.39 -16.59 40.67
N GLY A 39 -5.42 -15.47 39.92
CA GLY A 39 -4.27 -14.93 39.19
C GLY A 39 -4.15 -15.39 37.73
N THR A 40 -3.03 -15.04 37.09
CA THR A 40 -2.74 -15.39 35.69
C THR A 40 -2.20 -16.81 35.60
N TRP A 41 -2.93 -17.70 34.92
CA TRP A 41 -2.51 -19.07 34.66
C TRP A 41 -1.63 -19.14 33.42
N THR A 42 -0.38 -19.56 33.58
CA THR A 42 0.46 -19.97 32.45
C THR A 42 0.38 -21.48 32.31
N MET A 43 -0.24 -21.97 31.24
CA MET A 43 -0.16 -23.39 30.89
C MET A 43 1.21 -23.67 30.26
N GLN A 44 2.02 -24.53 30.90
CA GLN A 44 3.28 -25.02 30.36
C GLN A 44 3.17 -26.54 30.10
N PRO A 45 3.43 -27.03 28.87
CA PRO A 45 3.47 -28.46 28.60
C PRO A 45 4.78 -29.05 29.14
N GLY A 46 4.80 -29.41 30.43
CA GLY A 46 5.92 -30.09 31.10
C GLY A 46 6.71 -29.21 32.08
N ASN A 47 7.50 -29.84 32.98
CA ASN A 47 8.22 -29.15 34.06
C ASN A 47 9.53 -28.45 33.62
N THR A 48 9.89 -28.51 32.34
CA THR A 48 11.16 -27.98 31.82
C THR A 48 10.93 -26.61 31.20
N ALA A 49 11.80 -25.64 31.53
CA ALA A 49 11.71 -24.27 31.00
C ALA A 49 11.66 -24.28 29.47
N ASN A 50 10.63 -23.64 28.90
CA ASN A 50 10.44 -23.60 27.46
C ASN A 50 11.42 -22.59 26.83
N THR A 51 12.45 -23.09 26.15
CA THR A 51 13.45 -22.26 25.45
C THR A 51 13.04 -21.91 24.01
N THR A 52 11.86 -22.36 23.55
CA THR A 52 11.35 -22.12 22.20
C THR A 52 9.94 -21.53 22.24
N PRO A 53 9.70 -20.35 21.65
CA PRO A 53 8.35 -19.83 21.51
C PRO A 53 7.44 -20.86 20.85
N TRP A 54 6.32 -21.15 21.51
CA TRP A 54 5.21 -21.93 20.98
C TRP A 54 4.76 -21.44 19.61
N LEU A 55 4.42 -22.37 18.71
CA LEU A 55 3.84 -22.04 17.40
C LEU A 55 2.47 -21.40 17.63
N PHE A 56 2.32 -20.14 17.23
CA PHE A 56 1.05 -19.43 17.21
C PHE A 56 0.57 -19.28 15.77
N THR A 57 -0.70 -19.57 15.54
CA THR A 57 -1.36 -19.35 14.24
C THR A 57 -2.54 -18.41 14.46
N MET A 58 -2.52 -17.26 13.78
CA MET A 58 -3.70 -16.39 13.70
C MET A 58 -4.72 -17.06 12.77
N SER A 59 -5.91 -17.40 13.26
CA SER A 59 -6.97 -17.97 12.42
C SER A 59 -8.36 -17.41 12.74
N GLN A 60 -9.21 -17.30 11.71
CA GLN A 60 -10.62 -16.93 11.83
C GLN A 60 -11.46 -17.84 10.92
N GLY A 61 -12.46 -18.53 11.50
CA GLY A 61 -13.33 -19.43 10.75
C GLY A 61 -12.62 -20.60 10.05
N GLY A 62 -11.50 -21.09 10.62
CA GLY A 62 -10.70 -22.17 10.03
C GLY A 62 -9.64 -21.72 9.01
N ASN A 63 -9.60 -20.44 8.67
CA ASN A 63 -8.60 -19.89 7.76
C ASN A 63 -7.39 -19.36 8.55
N ALA A 64 -6.20 -19.88 8.28
CA ALA A 64 -4.96 -19.43 8.90
C ALA A 64 -4.30 -18.32 8.09
N ALA A 65 -3.77 -17.30 8.77
CA ALA A 65 -2.90 -16.30 8.15
C ALA A 65 -1.63 -16.98 7.60
N GLN A 66 -1.30 -16.71 6.34
CA GLN A 66 -0.11 -17.29 5.70
C GLN A 66 1.03 -16.28 5.66
N VAL A 67 2.26 -16.74 5.87
CA VAL A 67 3.48 -15.96 5.65
C VAL A 67 4.19 -16.54 4.41
N SER A 68 4.78 -15.69 3.57
CA SER A 68 5.57 -16.13 2.42
C SER A 68 6.86 -16.82 2.88
N ALA A 69 7.52 -17.57 2.00
CA ALA A 69 8.83 -18.13 2.29
C ALA A 69 9.89 -17.06 2.63
N GLY A 70 9.67 -15.80 2.22
CA GLY A 70 10.51 -14.65 2.55
C GLY A 70 10.11 -13.90 3.84
N GLY A 71 9.19 -14.44 4.65
CA GLY A 71 8.83 -13.84 5.95
C GLY A 71 7.80 -12.70 5.90
N ALA A 72 7.20 -12.43 4.75
CA ALA A 72 6.15 -11.41 4.63
C ALA A 72 4.76 -12.01 4.88
N LEU A 73 3.91 -11.34 5.67
CA LEU A 73 2.51 -11.73 5.82
C LEU A 73 1.79 -11.62 4.46
N LYS A 74 1.11 -12.69 4.05
CA LYS A 74 0.26 -12.70 2.85
C LYS A 74 -1.08 -12.06 3.20
N ILE A 75 -1.18 -10.76 2.97
CA ILE A 75 -2.41 -9.97 3.17
C ILE A 75 -3.17 -9.95 1.84
N ASP A 76 -3.59 -11.11 1.32
CA ASP A 76 -4.52 -11.11 0.19
C ASP A 76 -5.95 -10.98 0.73
N GLY A 77 -6.34 -9.72 0.98
CA GLY A 77 -7.59 -9.36 1.63
C GLY A 77 -8.79 -9.25 0.68
N SER A 78 -8.74 -9.78 -0.53
CA SER A 78 -9.86 -9.66 -1.46
C SER A 78 -10.15 -10.95 -2.19
N ALA A 79 -11.37 -11.45 -2.04
CA ALA A 79 -11.87 -12.55 -2.85
C ALA A 79 -11.99 -12.18 -4.35
N VAL A 80 -11.76 -10.90 -4.76
CA VAL A 80 -11.94 -10.44 -6.16
C VAL A 80 -10.90 -9.38 -6.65
N THR A 81 -10.10 -8.73 -5.80
CA THR A 81 -9.13 -7.71 -6.23
C THR A 81 -7.88 -7.68 -5.36
N GLN A 82 -6.82 -8.24 -5.92
CA GLN A 82 -5.46 -8.23 -5.38
C GLN A 82 -5.09 -6.91 -4.69
N PRO A 83 -4.32 -6.92 -3.60
CA PRO A 83 -3.46 -5.78 -3.34
C PRO A 83 -2.50 -5.68 -4.53
N VAL A 84 -2.64 -4.64 -5.35
CA VAL A 84 -1.67 -4.39 -6.42
C VAL A 84 -0.36 -4.02 -5.72
N SER A 85 0.55 -4.99 -5.58
CA SER A 85 1.94 -4.76 -5.17
C SER A 85 2.75 -4.17 -6.33
N GLY A 86 2.24 -3.08 -6.91
CA GLY A 86 2.81 -2.40 -8.07
C GLY A 86 2.08 -1.09 -8.36
N THR A 87 2.72 -0.21 -9.12
CA THR A 87 2.07 1.00 -9.62
C THR A 87 0.96 0.58 -10.60
N VAL A 88 -0.31 0.88 -10.30
CA VAL A 88 -1.37 0.89 -11.32
C VAL A 88 -1.07 2.05 -12.25
N THR A 89 -0.27 1.80 -13.28
CA THR A 89 0.00 2.82 -14.28
C THR A 89 -1.26 2.96 -15.14
N MET A 90 -2.02 4.04 -14.95
CA MET A 90 -3.04 4.50 -15.91
C MET A 90 -2.39 5.12 -17.17
N ALA A 91 -1.19 4.68 -17.54
CA ALA A 91 -0.65 4.95 -18.86
C ALA A 91 -1.33 3.94 -19.78
N PRO A 92 -2.18 4.33 -20.74
CA PRO A 92 -2.50 3.40 -21.80
C PRO A 92 -1.16 2.96 -22.38
N LYS A 93 -1.02 1.65 -22.65
CA LYS A 93 0.11 1.07 -23.41
C LYS A 93 0.04 1.57 -24.86
N THR A 94 0.02 2.88 -25.05
CA THR A 94 0.23 3.54 -26.30
C THR A 94 1.74 3.48 -26.56
N ALA A 95 2.13 3.34 -27.82
CA ALA A 95 3.53 3.13 -28.21
C ALA A 95 4.45 4.36 -28.00
N CYS A 96 4.13 5.22 -27.02
CA CYS A 96 4.86 6.44 -26.64
C CYS A 96 5.49 6.30 -25.23
N GLY A 97 5.87 5.10 -24.79
CA GLY A 97 6.54 4.90 -23.50
C GLY A 97 5.72 5.18 -22.23
N THR A 98 6.43 5.30 -21.10
CA THR A 98 5.86 5.49 -19.74
C THR A 98 6.47 6.69 -19.02
N THR A 99 7.36 7.44 -19.67
CA THR A 99 8.04 8.58 -19.04
C THR A 99 7.14 9.78 -19.15
N ALA A 100 6.89 10.48 -18.04
CA ALA A 100 6.17 11.75 -18.09
C ALA A 100 6.96 12.77 -18.93
N TYR A 101 6.27 13.41 -19.87
CA TYR A 101 6.83 14.46 -20.71
C TYR A 101 6.15 15.79 -20.41
N ASP A 102 6.97 16.82 -20.22
CA ASP A 102 6.57 18.22 -20.08
C ASP A 102 7.52 19.07 -20.93
N SER A 103 6.98 19.79 -21.93
CA SER A 103 7.81 20.66 -22.77
C SER A 103 8.29 21.93 -22.07
N GLY A 104 7.73 22.24 -20.90
CA GLY A 104 7.70 23.60 -20.37
C GLY A 104 6.89 24.55 -21.25
N MET A 105 6.75 25.80 -20.81
CA MET A 105 6.11 26.86 -21.58
C MET A 105 7.06 27.36 -22.68
N VAL A 106 6.68 27.23 -23.95
CA VAL A 106 7.50 27.57 -25.12
C VAL A 106 6.71 28.49 -26.05
N ALA A 107 7.38 29.51 -26.63
CA ALA A 107 6.76 30.40 -27.61
C ALA A 107 6.50 29.68 -28.94
N LEU A 108 5.31 29.86 -29.52
CA LEU A 108 4.96 29.30 -30.82
C LEU A 108 5.59 30.10 -31.97
N PRO A 109 6.24 29.44 -32.94
CA PRO A 109 6.76 30.08 -34.14
C PRO A 109 5.68 30.30 -35.20
N THR A 110 5.99 31.13 -36.21
CA THR A 110 5.14 31.34 -37.41
C THR A 110 5.24 30.24 -38.44
N THR A 111 6.29 29.44 -38.40
CA THR A 111 6.49 28.29 -39.29
C THR A 111 6.29 27.01 -38.49
N SER A 112 5.74 25.97 -39.13
CA SER A 112 5.50 24.69 -38.45
C SER A 112 6.83 24.03 -38.08
N THR A 113 7.16 24.01 -36.79
CA THR A 113 8.39 23.39 -36.27
C THR A 113 8.06 22.28 -35.29
N ALA A 114 8.93 21.28 -35.23
CA ALA A 114 8.80 20.18 -34.27
C ALA A 114 9.16 20.67 -32.86
N VAL A 115 8.29 20.38 -31.90
CA VAL A 115 8.50 20.55 -30.45
C VAL A 115 9.08 19.28 -29.86
N THR A 116 8.61 18.13 -30.35
CA THR A 116 9.14 16.82 -30.02
C THR A 116 9.54 16.08 -31.28
N ALA A 117 10.56 15.23 -31.18
CA ALA A 117 11.09 14.44 -32.29
C ALA A 117 10.71 12.96 -32.24
N THR A 118 10.11 12.51 -31.13
CA THR A 118 9.74 11.12 -30.85
C THR A 118 8.24 10.98 -30.61
N ALA A 119 7.74 9.75 -30.71
CA ALA A 119 6.34 9.44 -30.43
C ALA A 119 5.92 10.02 -29.08
N THR A 120 4.95 10.93 -29.10
CA THR A 120 4.48 11.63 -27.90
C THR A 120 2.98 11.39 -27.77
N CYS A 121 2.55 10.86 -26.64
CA CYS A 121 1.14 10.68 -26.34
C CYS A 121 0.68 11.85 -25.50
N VAL A 122 -0.05 12.77 -26.12
CA VAL A 122 -0.38 14.06 -25.53
C VAL A 122 -1.64 13.93 -24.68
N ASN A 123 -1.54 14.23 -23.39
CA ASN A 123 -2.69 14.30 -22.50
C ASN A 123 -3.40 15.64 -22.67
N SER A 124 -2.64 16.73 -22.58
CA SER A 124 -3.16 18.08 -22.75
C SER A 124 -2.13 19.03 -23.34
N VAL A 125 -2.64 20.08 -23.96
CA VAL A 125 -1.83 21.23 -24.38
C VAL A 125 -2.46 22.49 -23.80
N ILE A 126 -1.63 23.29 -23.15
CA ILE A 126 -2.03 24.57 -22.56
C ILE A 126 -1.50 25.65 -23.50
N PHE A 127 -2.38 26.52 -23.99
CA PHE A 127 -2.02 27.64 -24.83
C PHE A 127 -2.35 28.95 -24.13
N VAL A 128 -1.46 29.94 -24.22
CA VAL A 128 -1.60 31.26 -23.61
C VAL A 128 -1.38 32.31 -24.70
N ASN A 129 -2.45 32.98 -25.13
CA ASN A 129 -2.37 34.13 -26.01
C ASN A 129 -2.24 35.40 -25.18
N ILE A 130 -1.06 36.01 -25.22
CA ILE A 130 -0.75 37.24 -24.49
C ILE A 130 -1.00 38.50 -25.31
N THR A 131 -1.53 38.37 -26.54
CA THR A 131 -1.76 39.48 -27.44
C THR A 131 -3.18 40.00 -27.37
N GLY A 132 -3.35 41.28 -27.72
CA GLY A 132 -4.67 41.92 -27.85
C GLY A 132 -5.48 41.48 -29.08
N ALA A 133 -5.02 40.47 -29.82
CA ALA A 133 -5.70 39.94 -31.01
C ALA A 133 -5.90 38.42 -30.91
N THR A 134 -6.96 37.90 -31.51
CA THR A 134 -7.16 36.46 -31.67
C THR A 134 -6.04 35.87 -32.53
N GLN A 135 -5.47 34.75 -32.10
CA GLN A 135 -4.41 34.04 -32.81
C GLN A 135 -4.95 32.71 -33.31
N THR A 136 -4.64 32.35 -34.57
CA THR A 136 -4.88 31.00 -35.06
C THR A 136 -3.66 30.15 -34.77
N VAL A 137 -3.87 28.98 -34.19
CA VAL A 137 -2.86 27.98 -33.88
C VAL A 137 -3.16 26.71 -34.66
N THR A 138 -2.11 26.08 -35.16
CA THR A 138 -2.17 24.79 -35.82
C THR A 138 -1.24 23.84 -35.07
N MET A 139 -1.72 22.62 -34.80
CA MET A 139 -0.94 21.56 -34.16
C MET A 139 -1.12 20.24 -34.93
N THR A 140 -0.03 19.63 -35.36
CA THR A 140 -0.04 18.41 -36.17
C THR A 140 1.00 17.42 -35.66
N ASP A 141 0.92 16.18 -36.14
CA ASP A 141 2.04 15.24 -36.04
C ASP A 141 3.21 15.73 -36.92
N ASN A 142 4.43 15.34 -36.54
CA ASN A 142 5.67 15.66 -37.24
C ASN A 142 5.92 14.76 -38.47
N GLN A 143 4.99 13.88 -38.83
CA GLN A 143 5.07 13.01 -40.02
C GLN A 143 5.08 13.80 -41.35
N GLY A 144 5.62 13.17 -42.41
CA GLY A 144 5.79 13.78 -43.75
C GLY A 144 4.51 14.02 -44.54
N THR A 145 3.40 13.42 -44.12
CA THR A 145 2.03 13.69 -44.60
C THR A 145 1.16 13.85 -43.36
N PRO A 146 0.78 15.08 -42.96
CA PRO A 146 0.30 15.31 -41.61
C PRO A 146 -1.00 14.56 -41.33
N VAL A 147 -1.01 13.76 -40.26
CA VAL A 147 -2.26 13.40 -39.57
C VAL A 147 -2.59 14.60 -38.69
N THR A 148 -3.60 15.37 -39.09
CA THR A 148 -4.03 16.57 -38.37
C THR A 148 -4.95 16.16 -37.23
N TYR A 149 -4.43 16.17 -35.99
CA TYR A 149 -5.20 15.88 -34.79
C TYR A 149 -6.03 17.08 -34.35
N LEU A 150 -5.48 18.29 -34.50
CA LEU A 150 -6.19 19.54 -34.29
C LEU A 150 -6.14 20.35 -35.57
N ALA A 151 -7.29 20.46 -36.24
CA ALA A 151 -7.46 21.45 -37.29
C ALA A 151 -7.18 22.84 -36.70
N SER A 152 -6.71 23.76 -37.55
CA SER A 152 -6.41 25.14 -37.15
C SER A 152 -7.56 25.72 -36.31
N PHE A 153 -7.25 26.18 -35.10
CA PHE A 153 -8.24 26.70 -34.15
C PHE A 153 -7.80 28.06 -33.63
N GLN A 154 -8.75 28.82 -33.09
CA GLN A 154 -8.53 30.19 -32.63
C GLN A 154 -8.43 30.26 -31.12
N ILE A 155 -7.48 31.08 -30.65
CA ILE A 155 -7.30 31.42 -29.24
C ILE A 155 -7.61 32.91 -29.09
N PRO A 156 -8.66 33.28 -28.34
CA PRO A 156 -9.04 34.68 -28.13
C PRO A 156 -7.88 35.53 -27.57
N ALA A 157 -7.95 36.83 -27.79
CA ALA A 157 -7.01 37.79 -27.21
C ALA A 157 -6.93 37.66 -25.68
N ASN A 158 -5.74 37.80 -25.11
CA ASN A 158 -5.48 37.78 -23.66
C ASN A 158 -6.13 36.59 -22.92
N SER A 159 -6.04 35.38 -23.48
CA SER A 159 -6.72 34.20 -22.94
C SER A 159 -5.80 33.00 -22.80
N THR A 160 -6.22 32.06 -21.93
CA THR A 160 -5.60 30.74 -21.80
C THR A 160 -6.62 29.69 -22.21
N LEU A 161 -6.21 28.77 -23.07
CA LEU A 161 -7.00 27.64 -23.54
C LEU A 161 -6.29 26.34 -23.20
N VAL A 162 -6.98 25.43 -22.52
CA VAL A 162 -6.49 24.07 -22.26
C VAL A 162 -7.23 23.12 -23.19
N TYR A 163 -6.48 22.40 -24.02
CA TYR A 163 -7.03 21.41 -24.93
C TYR A 163 -6.66 20.01 -24.41
N GLY A 164 -7.67 19.23 -24.01
CA GLY A 164 -7.52 17.83 -23.63
C GLY A 164 -7.48 16.94 -24.88
N LEU A 165 -6.50 16.03 -24.94
CA LEU A 165 -6.28 15.12 -26.06
C LEU A 165 -6.35 13.64 -25.63
N ASP A 166 -6.62 13.36 -24.36
CA ASP A 166 -6.86 12.02 -23.81
C ASP A 166 -5.81 10.98 -24.26
N PHE A 167 -4.54 11.39 -24.25
CA PHE A 167 -3.38 10.60 -24.67
C PHE A 167 -3.35 10.24 -26.17
N ALA A 168 -3.89 11.11 -27.03
CA ALA A 168 -3.73 11.00 -28.48
C ALA A 168 -2.26 10.87 -28.87
N LYS A 169 -1.95 9.82 -29.64
CA LYS A 169 -0.59 9.51 -30.08
C LYS A 169 -0.18 10.35 -31.28
N MET A 170 0.89 11.13 -31.13
CA MET A 170 1.58 11.87 -32.19
C MET A 170 2.83 11.07 -32.56
N ALA A 171 2.80 10.32 -33.66
CA ALA A 171 3.71 9.19 -33.86
C ALA A 171 5.16 9.60 -34.13
N SER A 172 5.40 10.77 -34.73
CA SER A 172 6.75 11.31 -34.98
C SER A 172 7.06 12.54 -34.13
N GLY A 173 6.21 12.82 -33.15
CA GLY A 173 6.27 14.01 -32.31
C GLY A 173 5.30 15.10 -32.75
N VAL A 174 5.30 16.20 -32.02
CA VAL A 174 4.34 17.30 -32.18
C VAL A 174 4.99 18.42 -32.97
N LYS A 175 4.28 18.94 -33.97
CA LYS A 175 4.56 20.21 -34.63
C LYS A 175 3.49 21.22 -34.30
N TRP A 176 3.87 22.47 -34.13
CA TRP A 176 2.91 23.56 -33.99
C TRP A 176 3.36 24.84 -34.68
N SER A 177 2.40 25.74 -34.88
CA SER A 177 2.64 27.11 -35.33
C SER A 177 1.49 28.02 -34.93
N ALA A 178 1.78 29.31 -34.80
CA ALA A 178 0.79 30.37 -34.62
C ALA A 178 0.82 31.35 -35.80
N THR A 179 -0.25 32.14 -35.97
CA THR A 179 -0.35 33.14 -37.04
C THR A 179 0.77 34.18 -36.97
N ASN A 180 1.15 34.59 -35.76
CA ASN A 180 2.24 35.53 -35.50
C ASN A 180 3.25 34.87 -34.55
N ALA A 181 4.55 35.09 -34.79
CA ALA A 181 5.58 34.47 -33.97
C ALA A 181 5.49 35.06 -32.57
N THR A 182 5.69 34.24 -31.54
CA THR A 182 5.71 34.67 -30.13
C THR A 182 4.40 35.28 -29.61
N SER A 183 3.30 35.21 -30.37
CA SER A 183 2.00 35.71 -29.93
C SER A 183 1.30 34.76 -28.95
N VAL A 184 1.62 33.47 -29.03
CA VAL A 184 1.10 32.41 -28.17
C VAL A 184 2.27 31.67 -27.56
N ASN A 185 2.20 31.42 -26.26
CA ASN A 185 3.05 30.46 -25.57
C ASN A 185 2.24 29.17 -25.36
N ALA A 186 2.87 28.01 -25.44
CA ALA A 186 2.19 26.76 -25.13
C ALA A 186 3.07 25.74 -24.42
N GLN A 187 2.41 24.81 -23.75
CA GLN A 187 3.03 23.71 -23.01
C GLN A 187 2.31 22.41 -23.37
N ILE A 188 3.08 21.36 -23.65
CA ILE A 188 2.61 20.00 -23.89
C ILE A 188 2.85 19.18 -22.65
N VAL A 189 1.80 18.51 -22.16
CA VAL A 189 1.88 17.52 -21.08
C VAL A 189 1.44 16.17 -21.62
N GLY A 190 2.27 15.15 -21.42
CA GLY A 190 2.01 13.82 -21.98
C GLY A 190 3.00 12.76 -21.53
N MET A 191 3.22 11.76 -22.40
CA MET A 191 4.17 10.67 -22.18
C MET A 191 5.05 10.39 -23.40
N GLN A 192 6.29 9.97 -23.13
CA GLN A 192 7.30 9.52 -24.10
C GLN A 192 7.99 8.21 -23.66
#